data_AF-A0A2I3M410-F1
#
_entry.id   AF-A0A2I3M410-F1
#
_cell.length_a   1.000
_cell.length_b   1.000
_cell.length_c   1.000
_cell.angle_alpha   90.00
_cell.angle_beta   90.00
_cell.angle_gamma   90.00
#
_symmetry.space_group_name_H-M   'P 1'
#
loop_
_entity.id
_entity.type
_entity.pdbx_description
1 polymer ?
#
loop_
_entity_poly.entity_id
_entity_poly.type
_entity_poly.pdbx_seq_one_letter_code
_entity_poly.pdbx_strand_id
1 'polypeptide(L)' 'MEGLSDVASFATKLKNTLIQYHSIEEDKWRVAKKTKDVTVWRKPSEEFNGYLIAV' A
#
# COMPACT_ATOMS: atom_id res chain seq x y z
N MET A 1 -11.85 -9.51 23.52
CA MET A 1 -11.07 -8.88 22.44
C MET A 1 -10.89 -7.43 22.84
N GLU A 2 -9.68 -7.03 23.24
CA GLU A 2 -9.43 -5.63 23.60
C GLU A 2 -9.64 -4.78 22.35
N GLY A 3 -10.50 -3.75 22.48
CA GLY A 3 -10.76 -2.82 21.38
C GLY A 3 -9.56 -1.91 21.15
N LEU A 4 -9.39 -1.43 19.91
CA LEU A 4 -8.44 -0.36 19.63
C LEU A 4 -8.81 0.87 20.47
N SER A 5 -7.88 1.34 21.29
CA SER A 5 -8.11 2.44 22.22
C SER A 5 -8.45 3.76 21.52
N ASP A 6 -7.97 3.96 20.28
CA ASP A 6 -8.27 5.13 19.46
C ASP A 6 -8.50 4.77 17.99
N VAL A 7 -9.74 4.39 17.69
CA VAL A 7 -10.19 4.00 16.34
C VAL A 7 -10.09 5.16 15.35
N ALA A 8 -10.34 6.40 15.80
CA ALA A 8 -10.38 7.57 14.93
C ALA A 8 -8.97 7.95 14.44
N SER A 9 -7.99 7.96 15.34
CA SER A 9 -6.58 8.17 14.97
C SER A 9 -6.05 7.05 14.09
N PHE A 10 -6.42 5.80 14.39
CA PHE A 10 -6.04 4.66 13.56
C PHE A 10 -6.59 4.79 12.13
N ALA A 11 -7.89 5.08 11.99
CA ALA A 11 -8.52 5.27 10.68
C ALA A 11 -7.90 6.42 9.89
N THR A 12 -7.61 7.54 10.57
CA THR A 12 -6.97 8.71 9.94
C THR A 12 -5.57 8.37 9.46
N LYS A 13 -4.77 7.67 10.27
CA LYS A 13 -3.42 7.24 9.89
C LYS A 13 -3.46 6.31 8.69
N LEU A 14 -4.33 5.30 8.71
CA LEU A 14 -4.50 4.35 7.61
C LEU A 14 -4.88 5.07 6.30
N LYS A 15 -5.86 5.97 6.35
CA LYS A 15 -6.29 6.76 5.20
C LYS A 15 -5.13 7.54 4.61
N ASN A 16 -4.37 8.25 5.45
CA ASN A 16 -3.26 9.07 4.98
C ASN A 16 -2.12 8.22 4.38
N THR A 17 -1.83 7.06 4.98
CA THR A 17 -0.84 6.11 4.43
C THR A 17 -1.27 5.58 3.06
N LEU A 18 -2.54 5.25 2.85
CA LEU A 18 -3.02 4.82 1.52
C LEU A 18 -2.96 5.94 0.48
N ILE A 19 -3.24 7.19 0.87
CA ILE A 19 -3.08 8.36 -0.01
C ILE A 19 -1.61 8.54 -0.40
N GLN A 20 -0.68 8.37 0.56
CA GLN A 20 0.75 8.40 0.28
C GLN A 20 1.15 7.31 -0.70
N TYR A 21 0.68 6.07 -0.52
CA TYR A 21 0.96 4.96 -1.45
C TYR A 21 0.42 5.21 -2.86
N HIS A 22 -0.76 5.83 -2.97
CA HIS A 22 -1.34 6.21 -4.26
C HIS A 22 -0.56 7.34 -4.96
N SER A 23 0.20 8.13 -4.19
CA SER A 23 1.02 9.23 -4.71
C SER A 23 2.44 8.81 -5.05
N ILE A 24 2.81 7.53 -4.87
CA ILE A 24 4.14 7.02 -5.22
C ILE A 24 4.30 7.05 -6.74
N GLU A 25 5.36 7.71 -7.21
CA GLU A 25 5.73 7.79 -8.62
C GLU A 25 5.88 6.40 -9.27
N GLU A 26 5.45 6.26 -10.53
CA GLU A 26 5.49 5.00 -11.28
C GLU A 26 6.91 4.39 -11.38
N ASP A 27 7.96 5.22 -11.36
CA ASP A 27 9.36 4.80 -11.45
C ASP A 27 9.82 3.97 -10.23
N LYS A 28 9.14 4.12 -9.09
CA LYS A 28 9.40 3.34 -7.87
C LYS A 28 8.80 1.94 -7.93
N TRP A 29 7.93 1.69 -8.89
CA TRP A 29 7.24 0.41 -9.05
C TRP A 29 7.92 -0.48 -10.07
N ARG A 30 7.86 -1.79 -9.82
CA ARG A 30 8.26 -2.82 -10.80
C ARG A 30 7.05 -3.65 -11.18
N VAL A 31 6.85 -3.92 -12.46
CA VAL A 31 5.78 -4.83 -12.90
C VAL A 31 6.01 -6.22 -12.30
N ALA A 32 5.02 -6.72 -11.57
CA ALA A 32 5.00 -8.08 -11.04
C ALA A 32 4.25 -9.03 -11.97
N LYS A 33 3.12 -8.58 -12.52
CA LYS A 33 2.31 -9.35 -13.47
C LYS A 33 1.52 -8.39 -14.35
N LYS A 34 1.40 -8.70 -15.65
CA LYS A 34 0.56 -7.93 -16.58
C LYS A 34 -0.36 -8.88 -17.33
N THR A 35 -1.66 -8.62 -17.27
CA THR A 35 -2.69 -9.29 -18.07
C THR A 35 -3.31 -8.27 -19.03
N LYS A 36 -4.33 -8.68 -19.80
CA LYS A 36 -5.01 -7.79 -20.75
C LYS A 36 -5.65 -6.57 -20.07
N ASP A 37 -6.23 -6.79 -18.89
CA ASP A 37 -7.09 -5.80 -18.23
C ASP A 37 -6.48 -5.26 -16.93
N VAL A 38 -5.39 -5.85 -16.43
CA VAL A 38 -4.81 -5.52 -15.12
C VAL A 38 -3.28 -5.54 -15.17
N THR A 39 -2.65 -4.55 -14.54
CA THR A 39 -1.20 -4.56 -14.30
C THR A 39 -0.93 -4.52 -12.80
N VAL A 40 -0.34 -5.59 -12.28
CA VAL A 40 0.08 -5.68 -10.88
C VAL A 40 1.52 -5.21 -10.76
N TRP A 41 1.74 -4.27 -9.85
CA TRP A 41 3.02 -3.65 -9.55
C TRP A 41 3.50 -4.06 -8.15
N ARG A 42 4.82 -4.04 -7.93
CA ARG A 42 5.44 -4.27 -6.63
C ARG A 42 6.57 -3.29 -6.34
N LYS A 43 6.71 -2.90 -5.07
CA LYS A 43 7.90 -2.25 -4.49
C LYS A 43 8.27 -2.94 -3.16
N PRO A 44 9.53 -2.89 -2.71
CA PRO A 44 9.88 -3.33 -1.36
C PRO A 44 9.03 -2.61 -0.29
N SER A 45 8.53 -3.38 0.67
CA SER A 45 7.76 -2.86 1.79
C SER A 45 8.69 -2.17 2.80
N GLU A 46 8.22 -1.07 3.39
CA GLU A 46 8.91 -0.40 4.50
C GLU A 46 8.51 -0.99 5.86
N GLU A 47 7.41 -1.74 5.91
CA GLU A 47 6.81 -2.25 7.16
C GLU A 47 7.29 -3.65 7.53
N PHE A 48 7.75 -4.44 6.56
CA PHE A 48 8.19 -5.82 6.78
C PHE A 48 9.11 -6.31 5.64
N ASN A 49 9.76 -7.46 5.84
CA ASN A 49 10.65 -8.07 4.84
C ASN A 49 9.86 -8.72 3.69
N GLY A 50 9.25 -7.90 2.83
CA GLY A 50 8.44 -8.32 1.69
C GLY A 50 8.10 -7.16 0.74
N TYR A 51 6.92 -7.19 0.12
CA TYR A 51 6.53 -6.25 -0.93
C TYR A 51 5.18 -5.59 -0.66
N LEU A 52 5.08 -4.30 -1.01
CA LEU A 52 3.81 -3.61 -1.23
C LEU A 52 3.36 -3.87 -2.67
N ILE A 53 2.07 -4.16 -2.85
CA ILE A 53 1.45 -4.46 -4.14
C ILE A 53 0.45 -3.37 -4.51
N ALA A 54 0.51 -2.91 -5.75
CA ALA A 54 -0.49 -2.02 -6.35
C ALA A 54 -1.06 -2.68 -7.62
N VAL A 55 -2.30 -2.34 -7.98
CA VAL A 55 -3.07 -2.94 -9.08
C VAL A 55 -3.75 -1.84 -9.87
#